data_AF-A0A8J6PPN3-F1
#
_entry.id   AF-A0A8J6PPN3-F1
#
_cell.length_a   1.000
_cell.length_b   1.000
_cell.length_c   1.000
_cell.angle_alpha   90.00
_cell.angle_beta   90.00
_cell.angle_gamma   90.00
#
_symmetry.space_group_name_H-M   'P 1'
#
loop_
_entity.id
_entity.type
_entity.pdbx_description
1 polymer ?
#
loop_
_entity_poly.entity_id
_entity_poly.type
_entity_poly.pdbx_seq_one_letter_code
_entity_poly.pdbx_strand_id
1 'polypeptide(L)'
;MSDPGLLDEVRRVAAAADCRIDEQTVPLGRRAWTGAGVIVVDAPSAAEIARERLPRRPGIVLVTGGDPGLAQWQAATGVGAEQVISLPDRAAELVTAMAARPAGSGGGTVLAVIGGRGGAGASTFAAALASTADRAEARATLLVDCDAGGGGIDLLLGIE
;
A
#
# COMPACT_ATOMS: atom_id res chain seq x y z
N MET A 1 -14.81 7.98 5.71
CA MET A 1 -15.90 8.52 4.87
C MET A 1 -16.92 9.16 5.79
N SER A 2 -17.38 10.35 5.43
CA SER A 2 -18.35 11.15 6.18
C SER A 2 -19.77 11.03 5.65
N ASP A 3 -19.96 10.65 4.37
CA ASP A 3 -21.29 10.43 3.76
C ASP A 3 -21.75 8.96 3.92
N PRO A 4 -22.80 8.68 4.72
CA PRO A 4 -23.29 7.31 4.92
C PRO A 4 -23.89 6.68 3.66
N GLY A 5 -24.56 7.47 2.81
CA GLY A 5 -25.18 6.95 1.58
C GLY A 5 -24.13 6.52 0.57
N LEU A 6 -23.04 7.27 0.49
CA LEU A 6 -21.89 6.92 -0.34
C LEU A 6 -21.16 5.69 0.21
N LEU A 7 -21.03 5.57 1.54
CA LEU A 7 -20.45 4.40 2.19
C LEU A 7 -21.26 3.13 1.89
N ASP A 8 -22.59 3.21 1.94
CA ASP A 8 -23.45 2.08 1.60
C ASP A 8 -23.31 1.66 0.13
N GLU A 9 -23.14 2.61 -0.80
CA GLU A 9 -22.87 2.29 -2.20
C GLU A 9 -21.49 1.63 -2.38
N VAL A 10 -20.45 2.11 -1.69
CA VAL A 10 -19.13 1.47 -1.68
C VAL A 10 -19.21 0.04 -1.12
N ARG A 11 -20.00 -0.20 -0.07
CA ARG A 11 -20.25 -1.54 0.49
C ARG A 11 -20.92 -2.47 -0.52
N ARG A 12 -21.92 -1.97 -1.25
CA ARG A 12 -22.56 -2.72 -2.35
C ARG A 12 -21.56 -3.10 -3.43
N VAL A 13 -20.72 -2.15 -3.85
CA VAL A 13 -19.70 -2.38 -4.88
C VAL A 13 -18.64 -3.39 -4.41
N ALA A 14 -18.15 -3.29 -3.18
CA ALA A 14 -17.18 -4.23 -2.65
C ALA A 14 -17.72 -5.65 -2.54
N ALA A 15 -18.99 -5.80 -2.14
CA ALA A 15 -19.67 -7.09 -2.15
C ALA A 15 -19.76 -7.69 -3.57
N ALA A 16 -20.03 -6.86 -4.59
CA ALA A 16 -20.05 -7.29 -5.99
C ALA A 16 -18.65 -7.66 -6.51
N ALA A 17 -17.60 -7.03 -5.99
CA ALA A 17 -16.20 -7.28 -6.35
C ALA A 17 -15.52 -8.39 -5.52
N ASP A 18 -16.25 -9.09 -4.65
CA ASP A 18 -15.71 -10.07 -3.68
C ASP A 18 -14.54 -9.52 -2.83
N CYS A 19 -14.64 -8.23 -2.48
CA CYS A 19 -13.63 -7.51 -1.72
C CYS A 19 -14.05 -7.34 -0.25
N ARG A 20 -13.14 -7.64 0.68
CA ARG A 20 -13.33 -7.28 2.10
C ARG A 20 -13.07 -5.80 2.30
N ILE A 21 -13.98 -5.11 2.99
CA ILE A 21 -13.79 -3.72 3.41
C ILE A 21 -13.21 -3.70 4.83
N ASP A 22 -12.22 -2.84 5.02
CA ASP A 22 -11.75 -2.40 6.33
C ASP A 22 -12.05 -0.90 6.48
N GLU A 23 -13.05 -0.57 7.29
CA GLU A 23 -13.48 0.82 7.51
C GLU A 23 -12.59 1.48 8.55
N GLN A 24 -11.84 2.50 8.13
CA GLN A 24 -10.88 3.20 8.95
C GLN A 24 -11.24 4.69 9.06
N THR A 25 -10.93 5.27 10.22
CA THR A 25 -11.08 6.71 10.48
C THR A 25 -9.69 7.34 10.62
N VAL A 26 -9.53 8.58 10.18
CA VAL A 26 -8.30 9.36 10.35
C VAL A 26 -8.09 9.65 11.86
N PRO A 27 -6.87 9.57 12.41
CA PRO A 27 -5.59 9.31 11.73
C PRO A 27 -5.36 7.84 11.37
N LEU A 28 -4.87 7.60 10.16
CA LEU A 28 -4.56 6.26 9.67
C LEU A 28 -3.16 5.84 10.10
N GLY A 29 -3.02 4.61 10.61
CA GLY A 29 -1.70 4.02 10.81
C GLY A 29 -0.99 3.76 9.48
N ARG A 30 0.32 4.03 9.41
CA ARG A 30 1.13 3.84 8.19
C ARG A 30 0.99 2.44 7.58
N ARG A 31 0.86 1.41 8.43
CA ARG A 31 0.67 0.01 8.01
C ARG A 31 -0.65 -0.21 7.29
N ALA A 32 -1.75 0.37 7.79
CA ALA A 32 -3.05 0.30 7.12
C ALA A 32 -3.00 1.02 5.77
N TRP A 33 -2.39 2.20 5.74
CA TRP A 33 -2.19 2.98 4.52
C TRP A 33 -1.38 2.25 3.45
N THR A 34 -0.26 1.62 3.80
CA THR A 34 0.59 0.92 2.83
C THR A 34 0.09 -0.49 2.51
N GLY A 35 -0.64 -1.13 3.41
CA GLY A 35 -1.10 -2.51 3.27
C GLY A 35 -2.39 -2.68 2.47
N ALA A 36 -3.23 -1.64 2.38
CA ALA A 36 -4.47 -1.69 1.61
C ALA A 36 -4.18 -1.95 0.11
N GLY A 37 -5.00 -2.73 -0.58
CA GLY A 37 -4.87 -2.89 -2.03
C GLY A 37 -5.40 -1.65 -2.77
N VAL A 38 -6.58 -1.21 -2.38
CA VAL A 38 -7.27 -0.01 -2.85
C VAL A 38 -7.73 0.78 -1.64
N ILE A 39 -7.65 2.10 -1.73
CA ILE A 39 -8.14 3.04 -0.73
C ILE A 39 -9.27 3.83 -1.36
N VAL A 40 -10.47 3.73 -0.80
CA VAL A 40 -11.65 4.45 -1.25
C VAL A 40 -11.98 5.54 -0.24
N VAL A 41 -12.08 6.79 -0.71
CA VAL A 41 -12.29 7.96 0.15
C VAL A 41 -13.30 8.92 -0.48
N ASP A 42 -14.01 9.67 0.35
CA ASP A 42 -14.79 10.83 -0.11
C ASP A 42 -13.96 12.11 -0.01
N ALA A 43 -14.50 13.22 -0.55
CA ALA A 43 -13.79 14.51 -0.57
C ALA A 43 -13.38 15.03 0.83
N PRO A 44 -14.25 14.98 1.87
CA PRO A 44 -13.88 15.35 3.23
C PRO A 44 -12.72 14.51 3.78
N SER A 45 -12.81 13.18 3.69
CA SER A 45 -11.75 12.28 4.18
C SER A 45 -10.44 12.47 3.41
N ALA A 46 -10.50 12.68 2.09
CA ALA A 46 -9.33 12.95 1.27
C ALA A 46 -8.60 14.23 1.69
N ALA A 47 -9.34 15.29 2.04
CA ALA A 47 -8.77 16.52 2.55
C ALA A 47 -8.12 16.36 3.92
N GLU A 48 -8.68 15.51 4.80
CA GLU A 48 -8.05 15.15 6.08
C GLU A 48 -6.75 14.37 5.88
N ILE A 49 -6.79 13.32 5.04
CA ILE A 49 -5.62 12.49 4.74
C ILE A 49 -4.49 13.31 4.12
N ALA A 50 -4.80 14.27 3.25
CA ALA A 50 -3.79 15.14 2.64
C ALA A 50 -3.00 15.96 3.69
N ARG A 51 -3.58 16.22 4.88
CA ARG A 51 -2.90 16.91 5.99
C ARG A 51 -1.95 15.99 6.77
N GLU A 52 -2.21 14.69 6.80
CA GLU A 52 -1.40 13.67 7.50
C GLU A 52 -0.06 13.36 6.81
N ARG A 53 0.20 13.91 5.61
CA ARG A 53 1.44 13.70 4.82
C ARG A 53 1.82 12.22 4.63
N LEU A 54 0.82 11.35 4.49
CA LEU A 54 1.04 9.94 4.17
C LEU A 54 1.74 9.80 2.81
N PRO A 55 2.57 8.75 2.61
CA PRO A 55 3.30 8.57 1.37
C PRO A 55 2.33 8.37 0.18
N ARG A 56 2.63 8.97 -0.97
CA ARG A 56 1.87 8.72 -2.20
C ARG A 56 1.99 7.25 -2.61
N ARG A 57 0.89 6.71 -3.11
CA ARG A 57 0.79 5.31 -3.57
C ARG A 57 -0.29 5.17 -4.63
N PRO A 58 -0.20 4.15 -5.49
CA PRO A 58 -1.28 3.81 -6.40
C PRO A 58 -2.48 3.21 -5.66
N GLY A 59 -3.61 3.14 -6.36
CA GLY A 59 -4.85 2.54 -5.86
C GLY A 59 -5.65 3.42 -4.91
N ILE A 60 -5.47 4.75 -4.97
CA ILE A 60 -6.34 5.70 -4.24
C ILE A 60 -7.46 6.13 -5.18
N VAL A 61 -8.71 5.92 -4.78
CA VAL A 61 -9.92 6.26 -5.53
C VAL A 61 -10.78 7.21 -4.70
N LEU A 62 -11.11 8.37 -5.26
CA LEU A 62 -12.07 9.28 -4.65
C LEU A 62 -13.47 8.97 -5.19
N VAL A 63 -14.45 8.84 -4.30
CA VAL A 63 -15.87 8.67 -4.64
C VAL A 63 -16.67 9.93 -4.29
N THR A 64 -17.71 10.21 -5.07
CA THR A 64 -18.61 11.35 -4.85
C THR A 64 -20.04 10.98 -5.22
N GLY A 65 -21.03 11.64 -4.59
CA GLY A 65 -22.41 11.62 -5.07
C GLY A 65 -22.57 12.61 -6.22
N GLY A 66 -23.04 12.15 -7.37
CA GLY A 66 -23.18 12.98 -8.58
C GLY A 66 -21.86 13.40 -9.24
N ASP A 67 -21.93 14.30 -10.20
CA ASP A 67 -20.77 14.73 -10.99
C ASP A 67 -19.73 15.50 -10.16
N PRO A 68 -18.42 15.21 -10.29
CA PRO A 68 -17.39 15.84 -9.49
C PRO A 68 -17.17 17.30 -9.92
N GLY A 69 -17.32 18.20 -8.95
CA GLY A 69 -16.95 19.61 -9.10
C GLY A 69 -15.47 19.87 -8.79
N LEU A 70 -15.08 21.15 -8.85
CA LEU A 70 -13.70 21.59 -8.61
C LEU A 70 -13.15 21.13 -7.25
N ALA A 71 -13.98 21.15 -6.20
CA ALA A 71 -13.56 20.77 -4.85
C ALA A 71 -13.16 19.28 -4.76
N GLN A 72 -13.91 18.40 -5.40
CA GLN A 72 -13.61 16.96 -5.48
C GLN A 72 -12.29 16.73 -6.23
N TRP A 73 -12.08 17.42 -7.35
CA TRP A 73 -10.82 17.34 -8.10
C TRP A 73 -9.60 17.85 -7.32
N GLN A 74 -9.76 18.93 -6.56
CA GLN A 74 -8.72 19.45 -5.68
C GLN A 74 -8.39 18.46 -4.55
N ALA A 75 -9.40 17.88 -3.90
CA ALA A 75 -9.22 16.88 -2.86
C ALA A 75 -8.53 15.61 -3.40
N ALA A 76 -8.97 15.13 -4.57
CA ALA A 76 -8.36 14.02 -5.28
C ALA A 76 -6.86 14.27 -5.55
N THR A 77 -6.53 15.44 -6.09
CA THR A 77 -5.14 15.82 -6.37
C THR A 77 -4.30 15.91 -5.10
N GLY A 78 -4.87 16.44 -4.02
CA GLY A 78 -4.21 16.58 -2.72
C GLY A 78 -3.79 15.24 -2.12
N VAL A 79 -4.66 14.23 -2.19
CA VAL A 79 -4.37 12.87 -1.68
C VAL A 79 -3.63 12.00 -2.71
N GLY A 80 -3.57 12.41 -3.97
CA GLY A 80 -2.98 11.63 -5.07
C GLY A 80 -3.89 10.52 -5.58
N ALA A 81 -5.21 10.75 -5.58
CA ALA A 81 -6.18 9.81 -6.15
C ALA A 81 -5.99 9.67 -7.67
N GLU A 82 -6.00 8.43 -8.15
CA GLU A 82 -5.83 8.10 -9.57
C GLU A 82 -7.15 8.28 -10.33
N GLN A 83 -8.28 8.19 -9.62
CA GLN A 83 -9.62 8.24 -10.20
C GLN A 83 -10.59 8.99 -9.28
N VAL A 84 -11.55 9.66 -9.92
CA VAL A 84 -12.73 10.24 -9.26
C VAL A 84 -13.97 9.56 -9.85
N ILE A 85 -14.77 8.91 -9.01
CA ILE A 85 -15.89 8.07 -9.44
C ILE A 85 -17.19 8.58 -8.81
N SER A 86 -18.13 8.98 -9.67
CA SER A 86 -19.49 9.32 -9.28
C SER A 86 -20.32 8.07 -9.02
N LEU A 87 -20.91 7.99 -7.85
CA LEU A 87 -21.76 6.88 -7.44
C LEU A 87 -23.22 7.35 -7.29
N PRO A 88 -24.21 6.50 -7.65
CA PRO A 88 -24.06 5.11 -8.11
C PRO A 88 -23.71 4.97 -9.61
N ASP A 89 -23.75 6.06 -10.39
CA ASP A 89 -23.75 6.03 -11.86
C ASP A 89 -22.55 5.31 -12.49
N ARG A 90 -21.37 5.38 -11.85
CA ARG A 90 -20.12 4.76 -12.33
C ARG A 90 -19.62 3.63 -11.42
N ALA A 91 -20.53 2.93 -10.74
CA ALA A 91 -20.19 1.81 -9.85
C ALA A 91 -19.34 0.72 -10.51
N ALA A 92 -19.56 0.42 -11.81
CA ALA A 92 -18.78 -0.57 -12.55
C ALA A 92 -17.27 -0.23 -12.64
N GLU A 93 -16.93 1.05 -12.66
CA GLU A 93 -15.53 1.49 -12.64
C GLU A 93 -14.91 1.25 -11.27
N LEU A 94 -15.67 1.45 -10.19
CA LEU A 94 -15.20 1.13 -8.85
C LEU A 94 -15.06 -0.39 -8.64
N VAL A 95 -15.95 -1.22 -9.20
CA VAL A 95 -15.78 -2.69 -9.23
C VAL A 95 -14.45 -3.03 -9.91
N THR A 96 -14.16 -2.42 -11.06
CA THR A 96 -12.92 -2.65 -11.81
C THR A 96 -11.70 -2.22 -10.99
N ALA A 97 -11.76 -1.06 -10.35
CA ALA A 97 -10.68 -0.56 -9.49
C ALA A 97 -10.44 -1.47 -8.28
N MET A 98 -11.48 -1.97 -7.63
CA MET A 98 -11.38 -2.90 -6.49
C MET A 98 -10.89 -4.29 -6.90
N ALA A 99 -11.36 -4.80 -8.04
CA ALA A 99 -10.94 -6.08 -8.60
C ALA A 99 -9.53 -6.03 -9.21
N ALA A 100 -9.05 -4.83 -9.55
CA ALA A 100 -7.68 -4.62 -9.97
C ALA A 100 -6.77 -5.02 -8.81
N ARG A 101 -6.17 -6.20 -8.93
CA ARG A 101 -5.13 -6.61 -8.01
C ARG A 101 -4.05 -5.53 -8.10
N PRO A 102 -3.63 -4.89 -6.98
CA PRO A 102 -2.46 -4.04 -7.01
C PRO A 102 -1.40 -4.85 -7.74
N ALA A 103 -0.67 -4.24 -8.68
CA ALA A 103 0.57 -4.84 -9.13
C ALA A 103 1.34 -5.11 -7.84
N GLY A 104 1.34 -6.38 -7.39
CA GLY A 104 1.86 -6.69 -6.07
C GLY A 104 3.26 -6.10 -6.06
N SER A 105 3.68 -5.47 -4.96
CA SER A 105 5.11 -5.39 -4.70
C SER A 105 5.60 -6.82 -4.92
N GLY A 106 6.40 -7.03 -5.97
CA GLY A 106 6.37 -8.25 -6.79
C GLY A 106 6.24 -9.55 -5.99
N GLY A 107 5.63 -10.59 -6.57
CA GLY A 107 5.37 -11.90 -5.93
C GLY A 107 6.61 -12.71 -5.51
N GLY A 108 7.65 -12.05 -5.00
CA GLY A 108 8.79 -12.62 -4.32
C GLY A 108 8.51 -12.87 -2.85
N THR A 109 9.38 -13.67 -2.25
CA THR A 109 9.33 -14.05 -0.84
C THR A 109 10.18 -13.07 -0.03
N VAL A 110 9.63 -12.54 1.07
CA VAL A 110 10.39 -11.75 2.04
C VAL A 110 10.77 -12.66 3.21
N LEU A 111 12.07 -12.76 3.49
CA LEU A 111 12.61 -13.52 4.62
C LEU A 111 13.32 -12.56 5.58
N ALA A 112 12.94 -12.59 6.86
CA ALA A 112 13.61 -11.84 7.92
C ALA A 112 14.51 -12.79 8.73
N VAL A 113 15.79 -12.43 8.87
CA VAL A 113 16.76 -13.18 9.69
C VAL A 113 17.07 -12.37 10.94
N ILE A 114 16.80 -12.93 12.11
CA ILE A 114 17.02 -12.27 13.41
C ILE A 114 17.92 -13.16 14.27
N GLY A 115 19.01 -12.59 14.78
CA GLY A 115 19.90 -13.29 15.70
C GLY A 115 19.33 -13.30 17.12
N GLY A 116 19.36 -14.45 17.80
CA GLY A 116 18.94 -14.54 19.21
C GLY A 116 19.88 -13.84 20.20
N ARG A 117 21.10 -13.49 19.77
CA ARG A 117 22.11 -12.76 20.54
C ARG A 117 23.13 -12.08 19.62
N GLY A 118 23.93 -11.17 20.18
CA GLY A 118 25.10 -10.61 19.49
C GLY A 118 26.05 -11.72 19.02
N GLY A 119 26.50 -11.64 17.77
CA GLY A 119 27.40 -12.62 17.17
C GLY A 119 26.76 -13.98 16.83
N ALA A 120 25.42 -14.08 16.78
CA ALA A 120 24.73 -15.32 16.39
C ALA A 120 24.90 -15.70 14.90
N GLY A 121 25.54 -14.85 14.09
CA GLY A 121 25.75 -15.09 12.66
C GLY A 121 24.55 -14.76 11.77
N ALA A 122 23.60 -13.95 12.24
CA ALA A 122 22.42 -13.54 11.46
C ALA A 122 22.82 -12.88 10.13
N SER A 123 23.74 -11.91 10.15
CA SER A 123 24.21 -11.21 8.94
C SER A 123 24.90 -12.16 7.96
N THR A 124 25.75 -13.06 8.46
CA THR A 124 26.42 -14.10 7.65
C THR A 124 25.41 -15.05 7.01
N PHE A 125 24.41 -15.51 7.78
CA PHE A 125 23.38 -16.38 7.26
C PHE A 125 22.50 -15.69 6.23
N ALA A 126 22.11 -14.43 6.45
CA ALA A 126 21.35 -13.63 5.50
C ALA A 126 22.11 -13.43 4.17
N ALA A 127 23.42 -13.13 4.24
CA ALA A 127 24.27 -13.01 3.06
C ALA A 127 24.42 -14.34 2.30
N ALA A 128 24.63 -15.44 3.02
CA ALA A 128 24.71 -16.77 2.40
C ALA A 128 23.39 -17.18 1.74
N LEU A 129 22.26 -16.91 2.39
CA LEU A 129 20.92 -17.16 1.87
C LEU A 129 20.67 -16.36 0.59
N ALA A 130 20.98 -15.06 0.60
CA ALA A 130 20.82 -14.20 -0.56
C ALA A 130 21.71 -14.65 -1.74
N SER A 131 22.99 -14.95 -1.48
CA SER A 131 23.92 -15.45 -2.51
C SER A 131 23.48 -16.79 -3.09
N THR A 132 22.94 -17.69 -2.25
CA THR A 132 22.45 -18.99 -2.70
C THR A 132 21.19 -18.84 -3.55
N ALA A 133 20.26 -17.98 -3.14
CA ALA A 133 19.02 -17.72 -3.88
C ALA A 133 19.28 -17.07 -5.25
N ASP A 134 20.24 -16.14 -5.31
CA ASP A 134 20.66 -15.49 -6.56
C ASP A 134 21.32 -16.49 -7.54
N ARG A 135 22.26 -17.31 -7.05
CA ARG A 135 22.95 -18.33 -7.86
C ARG A 135 22.06 -19.45 -8.36
N ALA A 136 20.96 -19.74 -7.68
CA ALA A 136 20.01 -20.77 -8.10
C ALA A 136 19.15 -20.34 -9.31
N GLU A 137 19.40 -19.16 -9.91
CA GLU A 137 18.61 -18.51 -10.98
C GLU A 137 17.12 -18.38 -10.64
N ALA A 138 16.75 -18.55 -9.37
CA ALA A 138 15.36 -18.72 -8.99
C ALA A 138 14.60 -17.39 -9.02
N ARG A 139 15.23 -16.29 -8.57
CA ARG A 139 14.65 -14.94 -8.50
C ARG A 139 15.75 -13.88 -8.38
N ALA A 140 15.50 -12.69 -8.94
CA ALA A 140 16.25 -11.49 -8.57
C ALA A 140 16.15 -11.29 -7.05
N THR A 141 17.31 -11.29 -6.38
CA THR A 141 17.39 -11.29 -4.92
C THR A 141 17.95 -9.98 -4.41
N LEU A 142 17.30 -9.41 -3.39
CA LEU A 142 17.77 -8.21 -2.69
C LEU A 142 18.08 -8.57 -1.24
N LEU A 143 19.28 -8.18 -0.77
CA LEU A 143 19.66 -8.22 0.63
C LEU A 143 19.60 -6.80 1.19
N VAL A 144 18.88 -6.62 2.30
CA VAL A 144 18.73 -5.31 2.97
C VAL A 144 19.24 -5.44 4.39
N ASP A 145 20.16 -4.56 4.77
CA ASP A 145 20.55 -4.38 6.17
C ASP A 145 19.61 -3.39 6.85
N CYS A 146 19.00 -3.81 7.95
CA CYS A 146 18.05 -3.01 8.73
C CYS A 146 18.61 -2.66 10.12
N ASP A 147 19.87 -2.98 10.43
CA ASP A 147 20.50 -2.65 11.71
C ASP A 147 21.19 -1.28 11.65
N ALA A 148 20.55 -0.27 12.25
CA ALA A 148 21.10 1.08 12.31
C ALA A 148 22.36 1.21 13.18
N GLY A 149 22.69 0.20 13.99
CA GLY A 149 23.88 0.17 14.85
C GLY A 149 24.97 -0.78 14.39
N GLY A 150 24.77 -1.50 13.28
CA GLY A 150 25.71 -2.47 12.72
C GLY A 150 26.84 -1.82 11.94
N GLY A 151 27.89 -2.59 11.64
CA GLY A 151 28.97 -2.15 10.75
C GLY A 151 28.59 -2.06 9.27
N GLY A 152 27.37 -2.46 8.90
CA GLY A 152 26.93 -2.56 7.52
C GLY A 152 27.22 -3.92 6.88
N ILE A 153 26.29 -4.36 6.02
CA ILE A 153 26.41 -5.62 5.26
C ILE A 153 27.46 -5.54 4.15
N ASP A 154 27.79 -4.35 3.68
CA ASP A 154 28.83 -4.04 2.71
C ASP A 154 30.23 -4.44 3.20
N LEU A 155 30.55 -4.22 4.48
CA LEU A 155 31.79 -4.72 5.09
C LEU A 155 31.88 -6.24 5.05
N LEU A 156 30.78 -6.94 5.33
CA LEU A 156 30.73 -8.41 5.29
C LEU A 156 30.84 -8.95 3.86
N LEU A 157 30.30 -8.22 2.88
CA LEU A 157 30.35 -8.56 1.47
C LEU A 157 31.65 -8.11 0.78
N GLY A 158 32.42 -7.21 1.39
CA GLY A 158 33.66 -6.66 0.84
C GLY A 158 33.43 -5.70 -0.33
N ILE A 159 32.38 -4.88 -0.27
CA ILE A 159 31.92 -4.01 -1.37
C ILE A 159 31.90 -2.51 -1.02
N GLU A 160 32.67 -2.10 -0.01
CA GLU A 160 32.89 -0.70 0.36
C GLU A 160 33.68 0.08 -0.72
#